data_AF-A0A0Q4N2K1-F1
#
_entry.id   AF-A0A0Q4N2K1-F1
#
_cell.length_a   1.000
_cell.length_b   1.000
_cell.length_c   1.000
_cell.angle_alpha   90.00
_cell.angle_beta   90.00
_cell.angle_gamma   90.00
#
_symmetry.space_group_name_H-M   'P 1'
#
loop_
_entity.id
_entity.type
_entity.pdbx_description
1 polymer ?
#
loop_
_entity_poly.entity_id
_entity_poly.type
_entity_poly.pdbx_seq_one_letter_code
_entity_poly.pdbx_strand_id
1 'polypeptide(L)' 'MSLDQATSAERQRQANRIEGQFDTLQDRVAAVGHGKKYSDEEVAAMRAEMAVLSNQYFDLTGLTLE' A
#
# COMPACT_ATOMS: atom_id res chain seq x y z
N MET A 1 -7.79 28.68 6.98
CA MET A 1 -7.75 27.21 7.19
C MET A 1 -7.04 26.96 8.51
N SER A 2 -7.64 26.17 9.41
CA SER A 2 -6.99 25.82 10.69
C SER A 2 -5.80 24.88 10.44
N LEU A 3 -4.75 24.98 11.25
CA LEU A 3 -3.59 24.06 11.21
C LEU A 3 -4.02 22.59 11.26
N ASP A 4 -5.10 22.29 11.97
CA ASP A 4 -5.66 20.93 12.10
C ASP A 4 -6.30 20.41 10.81
N GLN A 5 -6.84 21.30 9.95
CA GLN A 5 -7.37 20.90 8.65
C GLN A 5 -6.26 20.61 7.64
N ALA A 6 -5.16 21.38 7.71
CA ALA A 6 -4.01 21.16 6.83
C ALA A 6 -3.29 19.84 7.15
N THR A 7 -3.16 19.49 8.44
CA THR A 7 -2.58 18.21 8.88
C THR A 7 -3.50 17.03 8.57
N SER A 8 -4.83 17.18 8.73
CA SER A 8 -5.80 16.15 8.34
C SER A 8 -5.79 15.88 6.84
N ALA A 9 -5.78 16.93 6.00
CA ALA A 9 -5.73 16.79 4.55
C ALA A 9 -4.44 16.12 4.07
N GLU A 10 -3.29 16.41 4.68
CA GLU A 10 -2.03 15.77 4.31
C GLU A 10 -1.99 14.30 4.75
N ARG A 11 -2.50 13.97 5.94
CA ARG A 11 -2.67 12.58 6.37
C ARG A 11 -3.56 11.79 5.40
N GLN A 12 -4.68 12.37 4.97
CA GLN A 12 -5.56 11.69 4.01
C GLN A 12 -4.86 11.47 2.65
N ARG A 13 -4.12 12.46 2.15
CA ARG A 13 -3.35 12.28 0.91
C ARG A 13 -2.30 11.19 1.04
N GLN A 14 -1.63 11.12 2.19
CA GLN A 14 -0.65 10.08 2.45
C GLN A 14 -1.30 8.70 2.53
N ALA A 15 -2.47 8.57 3.16
CA ALA A 15 -3.23 7.33 3.22
C ALA A 15 -3.60 6.85 1.80
N ASN A 16 -4.17 7.74 0.98
CA ASN A 16 -4.56 7.43 -0.39
C ASN A 16 -3.34 7.01 -1.26
N ARG A 17 -2.16 7.60 -1.01
CA ARG A 17 -0.92 7.20 -1.72
C ARG A 17 -0.49 5.79 -1.34
N ILE A 18 -0.52 5.45 -0.04
CA ILE A 18 -0.15 4.13 0.46
C ILE A 18 -1.12 3.07 -0.07
N GLU A 19 -2.42 3.35 -0.02
CA GLU A 19 -3.48 2.47 -0.55
C GLU A 19 -3.27 2.18 -2.05
N GLY A 20 -3.06 3.21 -2.88
CA GLY A 20 -2.80 3.01 -4.31
C GLY A 20 -1.50 2.24 -4.62
N GLN A 21 -0.46 2.38 -3.79
CA GLN A 21 0.76 1.59 -3.90
C GLN A 21 0.53 0.13 -3.54
N PHE A 22 -0.24 -0.13 -2.48
CA PHE A 22 -0.63 -1.46 -2.05
C PHE A 22 -1.44 -2.18 -3.15
N ASP A 23 -2.47 -1.54 -3.69
CA ASP A 23 -3.31 -2.09 -4.76
C ASP A 23 -2.47 -2.46 -6.00
N THR A 24 -1.54 -1.58 -6.38
CA THR A 24 -0.64 -1.83 -7.51
C THR A 24 0.23 -3.07 -7.28
N LEU A 25 0.71 -3.30 -6.06
CA LEU A 25 1.49 -4.49 -5.72
C LEU A 25 0.61 -5.74 -5.65
N GLN A 26 -0.60 -5.64 -5.11
CA GLN A 26 -1.57 -6.72 -5.06
C GLN A 26 -1.91 -7.22 -6.47
N ASP A 27 -2.16 -6.30 -7.41
CA ASP A 27 -2.39 -6.60 -8.83
C ASP A 27 -1.21 -7.32 -9.48
N ARG A 28 0.03 -6.89 -9.17
CA ARG A 28 1.25 -7.52 -9.70
C ARG A 28 1.43 -8.94 -9.15
N VAL A 29 1.18 -9.15 -7.86
CA VAL A 29 1.24 -10.46 -7.22
C VAL A 29 0.15 -11.39 -7.77
N ALA A 30 -1.07 -10.88 -8.01
CA ALA A 30 -2.14 -11.65 -8.63
C ALA A 30 -1.79 -12.07 -10.08
N ALA A 31 -1.11 -11.20 -10.83
CA ALA A 31 -0.76 -11.45 -12.23
C ALA A 31 0.30 -12.56 -12.45
N VAL A 32 0.96 -13.04 -11.39
CA VAL A 32 1.94 -14.15 -11.44
C VAL A 32 1.32 -15.42 -12.04
N GLY A 33 0.04 -15.70 -11.75
CA GLY A 33 -0.70 -16.83 -12.30
C GLY A 33 -1.18 -16.64 -13.75
N HIS A 34 -1.05 -15.43 -14.31
CA HIS A 34 -1.62 -15.04 -15.61
C HIS A 34 -0.57 -14.84 -16.71
N GLY A 35 0.63 -15.41 -16.55
CA GLY A 35 1.67 -15.40 -17.57
C GLY A 35 2.66 -14.23 -17.51
N LYS A 36 2.58 -13.36 -16.49
CA LYS A 36 3.70 -12.47 -16.15
C LYS A 36 4.79 -13.27 -15.44
N LYS A 37 6.03 -13.16 -15.92
CA LYS A 37 7.20 -13.77 -15.29
C LYS A 37 7.70 -12.87 -14.16
N TYR A 38 7.18 -13.10 -12.96
CA TYR A 38 7.86 -12.73 -11.72
C TYR A 38 8.46 -14.00 -11.12
N SER A 39 9.67 -13.93 -10.59
CA SER A 39 10.24 -15.02 -9.79
C SER A 39 9.55 -15.10 -8.43
N ASP A 40 9.66 -16.25 -7.76
CA ASP A 40 9.15 -16.41 -6.39
C ASP A 40 9.79 -15.39 -5.42
N GLU A 41 11.05 -15.02 -5.66
CA GLU A 41 11.77 -13.99 -4.89
C GLU A 41 11.18 -12.60 -5.10
N GLU A 42 10.85 -12.23 -6.34
CA GLU A 42 10.19 -10.96 -6.65
C GLU A 42 8.79 -10.91 -6.02
N VAL A 43 8.04 -12.02 -6.04
CA VAL A 43 6.74 -12.13 -5.40
C VAL A 43 6.86 -12.02 -3.88
N ALA A 44 7.85 -12.68 -3.28
CA ALA A 44 8.12 -12.57 -1.85
C ALA A 44 8.49 -11.13 -1.45
N ALA A 45 9.31 -10.44 -2.24
CA ALA A 45 9.66 -9.05 -2.02
C ALA A 45 8.45 -8.12 -2.10
N MET A 46 7.60 -8.29 -3.13
CA MET A 46 6.36 -7.52 -3.27
C MET A 46 5.41 -7.73 -2.08
N ARG A 47 5.28 -8.97 -1.58
CA ARG A 47 4.47 -9.26 -0.38
C ARG A 47 5.05 -8.64 0.89
N ALA A 48 6.36 -8.63 1.04
CA ALA A 48 7.03 -7.94 2.16
C ALA A 48 6.78 -6.43 2.10
N GLU A 49 6.84 -5.83 0.92
CA GLU A 49 6.54 -4.41 0.71
C GLU A 49 5.06 -4.10 1.00
N MET A 50 4.13 -4.95 0.58
CA MET A 50 2.71 -4.84 0.94
C MET A 50 2.49 -4.86 2.46
N ALA A 51 3.19 -5.71 3.20
CA ALA A 51 3.10 -5.75 4.66
C ALA A 51 3.61 -4.43 5.30
N VAL A 52 4.68 -3.85 4.75
CA VAL A 52 5.19 -2.54 5.19
C VAL A 52 4.16 -1.44 4.91
N LEU A 53 3.56 -1.40 3.71
CA LEU A 53 2.54 -0.42 3.36
C LEU A 53 1.30 -0.56 4.23
N SER A 54 0.84 -1.77 4.51
CA SER A 54 -0.31 -2.02 5.39
C SER A 54 -0.05 -1.51 6.82
N ASN A 55 1.16 -1.73 7.36
CA ASN A 55 1.55 -1.17 8.66
C ASN A 55 1.59 0.37 8.65
N GLN A 56 2.14 0.98 7.61
CA GLN A 56 2.18 2.45 7.49
C GLN A 56 0.78 3.05 7.36
N TYR A 57 -0.13 2.37 6.65
CA TYR A 57 -1.53 2.77 6.54
C TYR A 57 -2.24 2.66 7.89
N PHE A 58 -1.98 1.59 8.64
CA PHE A 58 -2.51 1.38 9.99
C PHE A 58 -2.04 2.47 10.96
N ASP A 59 -0.75 2.79 10.99
CA ASP A 59 -0.22 3.87 11.83
C ASP A 59 -0.86 5.23 11.52
N LEU A 60 -1.30 5.42 10.28
CA LEU A 60 -1.87 6.67 9.79
C LEU A 60 -3.39 6.78 10.00
N THR A 61 -4.12 5.66 9.89
CA THR A 61 -5.58 5.62 9.79
C THR A 61 -6.27 4.76 10.86
N GLY A 62 -5.53 3.84 11.49
CA GLY A 62 -6.06 2.80 12.38
C GLY A 62 -6.72 1.62 11.66
N LEU A 63 -6.62 1.54 10.34
CA LEU A 63 -7.20 0.50 9.49
C LEU A 63 -6.12 -0.34 8.82
N THR A 64 -6.43 -1.59 8.48
CA THR A 64 -5.51 -2.51 7.81
C THR A 64 -5.90 -2.67 6.34
N LEU A 65 -4.91 -2.72 5.45
CA LEU A 65 -5.10 -3.04 4.03
C LEU A 65 -4.99 -4.57 3.85
N GLU A 66 -5.95 -5.17 3.13
CA GLU A 66 -6.11 -6.62 2.91
C GLU A 66 -6.10 -7.01 1.42
#